data_AF-A0A5P1EU50-F1
#
_entry.id   AF-A0A5P1EU50-F1
#
_cell.length_a   1.000
_cell.length_b   1.000
_cell.length_c   1.000
_cell.angle_alpha   90.00
_cell.angle_beta   90.00
_cell.angle_gamma   90.00
#
_symmetry.space_group_name_H-M   'P 1'
#
loop_
_entity.id
_entity.type
_entity.pdbx_description
1 polymer ?
#
loop_
_entity_poly.entity_id
_entity_poly.type
_entity_poly.pdbx_seq_one_letter_code
_entity_poly.pdbx_strand_id
1 'polypeptide(L)'
;MAGEKPQVEIVKGVNGLDKVVLREVRGSSAEVYLYGGHVTSWKNDHEEELLFLSNKAMFKPPKAIRGGIPICFPQFGSHGTLEQHGFARNRFWSIDTDPPPFPANISHNAFVDLILKPSEEDAKIWPHSYEFRLRVALGPGGDLMLTSRIRNTNNDGKAFSFTFAYHTYFLVSDISEVRVEGLETLDYLDNLQEKERFTEQGDAITFESEVDKIYLSTPSKIAIIDHEKKRTFVLRKDGLPDAVVWNPWDKKAKAMSDFGDDEYKHMLCVEAAVVEKPITLKPGEEWKGRLELSAVPSSYCSGQLDPQKFPLRLVDPSLSRMEQYIVVRVLLEALVDCDLIICLFASGVIIIKLKFNNLSTPVVSTMKIKEMVQHHEEDLGSDGHDVNIWANGMHKWKP
;
A
#
# COMPACT_ATOMS: atom_id res chain seq x y z
N MET A 1 -19.07 -23.58 18.84
CA MET A 1 -18.84 -22.94 17.54
C MET A 1 -18.80 -21.44 17.80
N ALA A 2 -17.63 -20.81 17.73
CA ALA A 2 -17.56 -19.35 17.74
C ALA A 2 -18.21 -18.86 16.44
N GLY A 3 -19.21 -17.98 16.54
CA GLY A 3 -19.92 -17.45 15.38
C GLY A 3 -18.97 -16.74 14.41
N GLU A 4 -19.20 -16.90 13.12
CA GLU A 4 -18.48 -16.21 12.06
C GLU A 4 -18.62 -14.69 12.26
N LYS A 5 -17.49 -13.97 12.36
CA LYS A 5 -17.52 -12.51 12.55
C LYS A 5 -17.95 -11.83 11.25
N PRO A 6 -18.77 -10.77 11.30
CA PRO A 6 -19.15 -10.05 10.10
C PRO A 6 -17.94 -9.36 9.44
N GLN A 7 -17.95 -9.28 8.10
CA GLN A 7 -16.91 -8.61 7.31
C GLN A 7 -16.85 -7.10 7.54
N VAL A 8 -17.98 -6.50 7.94
CA VAL A 8 -18.09 -5.08 8.29
C VAL A 8 -18.85 -4.98 9.60
N GLU A 9 -18.25 -4.33 10.59
CA GLU A 9 -18.81 -4.21 11.93
C GLU A 9 -18.62 -2.80 12.47
N ILE A 10 -19.67 -2.17 13.00
CA ILE A 10 -19.57 -0.89 13.70
C ILE A 10 -19.42 -1.18 15.19
N VAL A 11 -18.36 -0.66 15.79
CA VAL A 11 -18.04 -0.87 17.21
C VAL A 11 -17.58 0.43 17.87
N LYS A 12 -17.58 0.44 19.21
CA LYS A 12 -16.97 1.51 19.99
C LYS A 12 -15.46 1.25 20.13
N GLY A 13 -14.66 2.23 19.74
CA GLY A 13 -13.22 2.26 19.90
C GLY A 13 -12.76 2.97 21.18
N VAL A 14 -11.53 3.45 21.16
CA VAL A 14 -10.91 4.19 22.28
C VAL A 14 -11.76 5.43 22.59
N ASN A 15 -11.96 5.69 23.89
CA ASN A 15 -12.78 6.80 24.41
C ASN A 15 -14.24 6.81 23.90
N GLY A 16 -14.77 5.66 23.44
CA GLY A 16 -16.16 5.54 22.99
C GLY A 16 -16.44 6.16 21.61
N LEU A 17 -15.41 6.49 20.83
CA LEU A 17 -15.56 6.94 19.45
C LEU A 17 -16.03 5.78 18.57
N ASP A 18 -16.93 6.04 17.63
CA ASP A 18 -17.38 5.04 16.67
C ASP A 18 -16.30 4.73 15.64
N LYS A 19 -16.10 3.43 15.38
CA LYS A 19 -15.23 2.93 14.32
C LYS A 19 -15.91 1.78 13.58
N VAL A 20 -15.50 1.60 12.33
CA VAL A 20 -15.85 0.45 11.50
C VAL A 20 -14.65 -0.49 11.44
N VAL A 21 -14.87 -1.77 11.69
CA VAL A 21 -13.87 -2.82 11.49
C VAL A 21 -14.22 -3.57 10.21
N LEU A 22 -13.26 -3.59 9.29
CA LEU A 22 -13.31 -4.36 8.05
C LEU A 22 -12.52 -5.66 8.26
N ARG A 23 -13.07 -6.79 7.81
CA ARG A 23 -12.43 -8.11 7.90
C ARG A 23 -12.58 -8.87 6.62
N GLU A 24 -11.48 -9.48 6.19
CA GLU A 24 -11.42 -10.40 5.07
C GLU A 24 -11.47 -11.86 5.58
N VAL A 25 -11.96 -12.78 4.76
CA VAL A 25 -12.07 -14.22 5.08
C VAL A 25 -10.72 -14.85 5.43
N ARG A 26 -9.64 -14.38 4.83
CA ARG A 26 -8.26 -14.84 5.06
C ARG A 26 -7.61 -14.29 6.33
N GLY A 27 -8.28 -13.38 7.05
CA GLY A 27 -7.84 -12.90 8.37
C GLY A 27 -7.29 -11.47 8.38
N SER A 28 -7.01 -10.87 7.23
CA SER A 28 -6.64 -9.45 7.17
C SER A 28 -7.78 -8.57 7.71
N SER A 29 -7.42 -7.44 8.31
CA SER A 29 -8.40 -6.50 8.87
C SER A 29 -7.96 -5.05 8.80
N ALA A 30 -8.90 -4.12 8.90
CA ALA A 30 -8.62 -2.70 9.02
C ALA A 30 -9.63 -2.02 9.96
N GLU A 31 -9.20 -0.96 10.63
CA GLU A 31 -10.05 -0.15 11.52
C GLU A 31 -10.16 1.29 11.04
N VAL A 32 -11.38 1.77 10.85
CA VAL A 32 -11.69 3.11 10.33
C VAL A 32 -12.55 3.86 11.34
N TYR A 33 -11.99 4.88 12.00
CA TYR A 33 -12.75 5.74 12.89
C TYR A 33 -13.63 6.71 12.09
N LEU A 34 -14.89 6.89 12.52
CA LEU A 34 -15.76 7.92 11.95
C LEU A 34 -15.22 9.31 12.26
N TYR A 35 -14.53 9.49 13.39
CA TYR A 35 -13.76 10.69 13.64
C TYR A 35 -12.55 10.74 12.69
N GLY A 36 -12.50 11.78 11.85
CA GLY A 36 -11.49 12.02 10.84
C GLY A 36 -11.62 11.19 9.56
N GLY A 37 -12.58 10.25 9.48
CA GLY A 37 -12.63 9.25 8.41
C GLY A 37 -11.34 8.43 8.38
N HIS A 38 -10.82 8.13 9.58
CA HIS A 38 -9.40 7.90 9.82
C HIS A 38 -9.10 6.41 9.91
N VAL A 39 -8.31 5.88 8.98
CA VAL A 39 -7.83 4.50 9.08
C VAL A 39 -6.71 4.44 10.13
N THR A 40 -6.92 3.69 11.21
CA THR A 40 -5.98 3.65 12.35
C THR A 40 -5.23 2.33 12.50
N SER A 41 -5.69 1.27 11.85
CA SER A 41 -5.07 -0.05 11.85
C SER A 41 -5.31 -0.73 10.52
N TRP A 42 -4.32 -1.47 10.05
CA TRP A 42 -4.39 -2.37 8.91
C TRP A 42 -3.47 -3.55 9.17
N LYS A 43 -4.06 -4.74 9.29
CA LYS A 43 -3.36 -5.98 9.62
C LYS A 43 -3.40 -6.97 8.48
N ASN A 44 -2.28 -7.67 8.26
CA ASN A 44 -2.24 -8.80 7.34
C ASN A 44 -2.97 -10.04 7.93
N ASP A 45 -2.99 -11.12 7.16
CA ASP A 45 -3.55 -12.43 7.54
C ASP A 45 -2.81 -13.13 8.69
N HIS A 46 -1.65 -12.61 9.11
CA HIS A 46 -0.90 -13.05 10.28
C HIS A 46 -1.10 -12.15 11.51
N GLU A 47 -2.12 -11.29 11.49
CA GLU A 47 -2.42 -10.28 12.52
C GLU A 47 -1.30 -9.25 12.77
N GLU A 48 -0.32 -9.17 11.88
CA GLU A 48 0.76 -8.19 11.95
C GLU A 48 0.24 -6.80 11.56
N GLU A 49 0.46 -5.82 12.42
CA GLU A 49 0.13 -4.42 12.14
C GLU A 49 1.06 -3.83 11.07
N LEU A 50 0.47 -3.13 10.12
CA LEU A 50 1.16 -2.54 8.97
C LEU A 50 1.22 -1.02 9.05
N LEU A 51 0.32 -0.39 9.83
CA LEU A 51 0.30 1.04 10.04
C LEU A 51 0.87 1.41 11.41
N PHE A 52 1.68 2.45 11.44
CA PHE A 52 2.17 2.99 12.70
C PHE A 52 1.08 3.85 13.34
N LEU A 53 0.89 3.66 14.65
CA LEU A 53 0.03 4.49 15.49
C LEU A 53 0.79 4.82 16.77
N SER A 54 0.90 6.11 17.10
CA SER A 54 1.63 6.55 18.29
C SER A 54 0.98 5.98 19.55
N ASN A 55 1.79 5.51 20.49
CA ASN A 55 1.31 5.07 21.81
C ASN A 55 0.77 6.24 22.67
N LYS A 56 1.14 7.48 22.34
CA LYS A 56 0.62 8.73 22.94
C LYS A 56 -0.51 9.35 22.11
N ALA A 57 -1.00 8.67 21.07
CA ALA A 57 -2.06 9.19 20.22
C ALA A 57 -3.31 9.54 21.04
N MET A 58 -3.79 10.78 20.88
CA MET A 58 -4.99 11.25 21.55
C MET A 58 -6.24 10.97 20.72
N PHE A 59 -7.09 10.06 21.19
CA PHE A 59 -8.43 9.80 20.64
C PHE A 59 -9.45 10.77 21.24
N LYS A 60 -9.23 12.07 21.07
CA LYS A 60 -10.09 13.10 21.66
C LYS A 60 -10.27 14.29 20.71
N PRO A 61 -11.48 14.50 20.17
CA PRO A 61 -11.79 15.71 19.43
C PRO A 61 -11.51 16.98 20.25
N PRO A 62 -11.08 18.09 19.62
CA PRO A 62 -10.92 18.26 18.18
C PRO A 62 -9.53 17.91 17.65
N LYS A 63 -8.64 17.27 18.43
CA LYS A 63 -7.28 16.93 17.98
C LYS A 63 -7.29 15.74 17.02
N ALA A 64 -6.45 15.77 15.99
CA ALA A 64 -6.30 14.65 15.06
C ALA A 64 -5.61 13.46 15.75
N ILE A 65 -5.89 12.24 15.28
CA ILE A 65 -5.23 11.02 15.77
C ILE A 65 -3.82 10.96 15.16
N ARG A 66 -2.81 10.63 15.97
CA ARG A 66 -1.41 10.55 15.55
C ARG A 66 -1.05 9.15 15.04
N GLY A 67 -0.93 9.01 13.72
CA GLY A 67 -0.61 7.76 13.02
C GLY A 67 -1.76 7.29 12.12
N GLY A 68 -1.66 6.08 11.59
CA GLY A 68 -2.63 5.55 10.62
C GLY A 68 -2.59 6.28 9.29
N ILE A 69 -3.76 6.68 8.77
CA ILE A 69 -3.91 7.45 7.52
C ILE A 69 -4.82 8.67 7.78
N PRO A 70 -4.31 9.75 8.39
CA PRO A 70 -5.02 11.02 8.45
C PRO A 70 -5.29 11.59 7.05
N ILE A 71 -6.45 12.21 6.88
CA ILE A 71 -6.84 12.90 5.65
C ILE A 71 -6.52 14.39 5.76
N CYS A 72 -5.60 14.89 4.92
CA CYS A 72 -5.33 16.32 4.80
C CYS A 72 -6.28 16.92 3.75
N PHE A 73 -7.24 17.73 4.17
CA PHE A 73 -8.15 18.46 3.28
C PHE A 73 -8.79 19.62 4.04
N PRO A 74 -8.98 20.79 3.41
CA PRO A 74 -8.67 21.14 2.00
C PRO A 74 -7.28 21.73 1.80
N GLN A 75 -6.40 21.56 2.79
CA GLN A 75 -5.06 22.11 2.80
C GLN A 75 -4.05 21.03 3.21
N PHE A 76 -2.91 20.96 2.52
CA PHE A 76 -1.73 20.25 2.97
C PHE A 76 -0.79 21.20 3.73
N GLY A 77 -0.26 20.74 4.86
CA GLY A 77 0.63 21.53 5.71
C GLY A 77 0.06 22.91 6.03
N SER A 78 0.93 23.91 6.07
CA SER A 78 0.60 25.33 6.24
C SER A 78 0.57 26.10 4.91
N HIS A 79 0.18 25.45 3.79
CA HIS A 79 0.23 26.05 2.45
C HIS A 79 -0.85 27.11 2.19
N GLY A 80 -1.76 27.34 3.13
CA GLY A 80 -2.82 28.36 3.03
C GLY A 80 -3.18 28.92 4.40
N THR A 81 -4.38 29.49 4.52
CA THR A 81 -4.82 30.22 5.72
C THR A 81 -5.46 29.34 6.79
N LEU A 82 -5.71 28.06 6.50
CA LEU A 82 -6.30 27.13 7.45
C LEU A 82 -5.25 26.59 8.42
N GLU A 83 -5.73 25.99 9.51
CA GLU A 83 -4.89 25.17 10.38
C GLU A 83 -4.12 24.11 9.57
N GLN A 84 -2.98 23.70 10.12
CA GLN A 84 -2.08 22.77 9.45
C GLN A 84 -2.82 21.49 9.04
N HIS A 85 -2.72 21.13 7.75
CA HIS A 85 -3.39 20.01 7.10
C HIS A 85 -4.94 20.11 6.99
N GLY A 86 -5.50 21.31 7.15
CA GLY A 86 -6.94 21.53 7.05
C GLY A 86 -7.69 20.90 8.21
N PHE A 87 -8.94 20.51 7.98
CA PHE A 87 -9.87 20.13 9.05
C PHE A 87 -10.52 18.75 8.87
N ALA A 88 -10.40 18.08 7.72
CA ALA A 88 -11.09 16.81 7.47
C ALA A 88 -10.79 15.73 8.53
N ARG A 89 -9.54 15.64 8.97
CA ARG A 89 -9.07 14.75 10.06
C ARG A 89 -9.54 15.15 11.47
N ASN A 90 -10.19 16.31 11.61
CA ASN A 90 -10.68 16.87 12.87
C ASN A 90 -12.22 16.93 12.93
N ARG A 91 -12.92 16.28 11.99
CA ARG A 91 -14.39 16.26 11.89
C ARG A 91 -14.93 14.86 12.00
N PHE A 92 -16.18 14.74 12.45
CA PHE A 92 -16.90 13.48 12.37
C PHE A 92 -17.46 13.28 10.97
N TRP A 93 -17.17 12.12 10.42
CA TRP A 93 -17.74 11.64 9.18
C TRP A 93 -18.96 10.78 9.48
N SER A 94 -19.90 10.73 8.54
CA SER A 94 -21.05 9.84 8.61
C SER A 94 -20.86 8.67 7.67
N ILE A 95 -21.44 7.51 7.97
CA ILE A 95 -21.54 6.42 7.00
C ILE A 95 -22.52 6.85 5.90
N ASP A 96 -22.10 6.77 4.64
CA ASP A 96 -22.95 7.05 3.48
C ASP A 96 -23.75 5.79 3.14
N THR A 97 -25.05 5.79 3.44
CA THR A 97 -25.93 4.63 3.22
C THR A 97 -26.44 4.52 1.78
N ASP A 98 -26.25 5.55 0.97
CA ASP A 98 -26.66 5.59 -0.45
C ASP A 98 -25.53 6.16 -1.33
N PRO A 99 -24.34 5.51 -1.34
CA PRO A 99 -23.21 5.99 -2.10
C PRO A 99 -23.48 5.84 -3.60
N PRO A 100 -23.11 6.82 -4.45
CA PRO A 100 -23.23 6.67 -5.89
C PRO A 100 -22.44 5.43 -6.36
N PRO A 101 -22.96 4.66 -7.33
CA PRO A 101 -22.36 3.39 -7.72
C PRO A 101 -20.91 3.58 -8.18
N PHE A 102 -20.01 2.74 -7.66
CA PHE A 102 -18.64 2.67 -8.15
C PHE A 102 -18.63 1.99 -9.53
N PRO A 103 -17.88 2.51 -10.52
CA PRO A 103 -17.89 1.99 -11.89
C PRO A 103 -17.34 0.56 -12.04
N ALA A 104 -16.66 0.04 -11.01
CA ALA A 104 -16.24 -1.36 -10.96
C ALA A 104 -17.20 -2.14 -10.05
N ASN A 105 -17.67 -3.29 -10.52
CA ASN A 105 -18.39 -4.25 -9.71
C ASN A 105 -17.38 -4.87 -8.73
N ILE A 106 -17.16 -4.22 -7.59
CA ILE A 106 -16.22 -4.69 -6.59
C ILE A 106 -16.89 -5.90 -5.92
N SER A 107 -16.41 -7.11 -6.20
CA SER A 107 -16.87 -8.33 -5.52
C SER A 107 -16.43 -8.42 -4.06
N HIS A 108 -15.97 -7.30 -3.48
CA HIS A 108 -15.44 -7.22 -2.14
C HIS A 108 -16.52 -6.65 -1.23
N ASN A 109 -16.88 -7.40 -0.20
CA ASN A 109 -17.91 -7.04 0.75
C ASN A 109 -17.34 -6.34 2.00
N ALA A 110 -16.02 -6.26 2.14
CA ALA A 110 -15.33 -5.63 3.27
C ALA A 110 -14.96 -4.18 2.96
N PHE A 111 -15.97 -3.29 2.88
CA PHE A 111 -15.76 -1.85 2.70
C PHE A 111 -16.72 -1.00 3.51
N VAL A 112 -16.38 0.27 3.67
CA VAL A 112 -17.26 1.31 4.20
C VAL A 112 -17.19 2.55 3.32
N ASP A 113 -18.35 3.14 3.06
CA ASP A 113 -18.47 4.47 2.47
C ASP A 113 -18.75 5.49 3.56
N LEU A 114 -17.96 6.55 3.58
CA LEU A 114 -18.08 7.67 4.49
C LEU A 114 -18.33 8.95 3.70
N ILE A 115 -19.01 9.90 4.33
CA ILE A 115 -19.25 11.23 3.78
C ILE A 115 -18.99 12.31 4.83
N LEU A 116 -18.25 13.34 4.41
CA LEU A 116 -18.06 14.60 5.09
C LEU A 116 -18.77 15.69 4.30
N LYS A 117 -19.66 16.41 4.99
CA LYS A 117 -20.35 17.59 4.49
C LYS A 117 -19.92 18.81 5.32
N PRO A 118 -19.91 20.02 4.75
CA PRO A 118 -19.57 21.23 5.48
C PRO A 118 -20.50 21.41 6.68
N SER A 119 -19.91 21.63 7.86
CA SER A 119 -20.64 22.11 9.03
C SER A 119 -20.74 23.65 9.02
N GLU A 120 -21.61 24.20 9.88
CA GLU A 120 -21.67 25.65 10.10
C GLU A 120 -20.33 26.24 10.59
N GLU A 121 -19.51 25.45 11.29
CA GLU A 121 -18.19 25.85 11.73
C GLU A 121 -17.19 25.89 10.58
N ASP A 122 -17.24 24.90 9.68
CA ASP A 122 -16.38 24.86 8.49
C ASP A 122 -16.67 26.03 7.56
N ALA A 123 -17.95 26.38 7.40
CA ALA A 123 -18.37 27.51 6.56
C ALA A 123 -17.80 28.86 7.04
N LYS A 124 -17.41 29.00 8.32
CA LYS A 124 -16.79 30.21 8.87
C LYS A 124 -15.33 30.37 8.44
N ILE A 125 -14.60 29.26 8.29
CA ILE A 125 -13.17 29.25 7.96
C ILE A 125 -12.89 28.95 6.50
N TRP A 126 -13.78 28.22 5.84
CA TRP A 126 -13.70 27.83 4.44
C TRP A 126 -15.11 27.82 3.82
N PRO A 127 -15.59 28.98 3.32
CA PRO A 127 -16.99 29.20 2.94
C PRO A 127 -17.33 28.60 1.56
N HIS A 128 -17.17 27.28 1.44
CA HIS A 128 -17.50 26.52 0.25
C HIS A 128 -18.42 25.34 0.58
N SER A 129 -19.39 25.10 -0.29
CA SER A 129 -20.24 23.92 -0.26
C SER A 129 -19.58 22.80 -1.04
N TYR A 130 -19.41 21.65 -0.40
CA TYR A 130 -18.82 20.46 -1.00
C TYR A 130 -19.46 19.19 -0.47
N GLU A 131 -19.27 18.10 -1.19
CA GLU A 131 -19.42 16.75 -0.66
C GLU A 131 -18.09 16.02 -0.80
N PHE A 132 -17.55 15.53 0.32
CA PHE A 132 -16.38 14.67 0.30
C PHE A 132 -16.79 13.27 0.71
N ARG A 133 -16.82 12.35 -0.26
CA ARG A 133 -17.01 10.91 -0.04
C ARG A 133 -15.67 10.18 0.01
N LEU A 134 -15.54 9.26 0.96
CA LEU A 134 -14.38 8.39 1.13
C LEU A 134 -14.86 6.94 1.19
N ARG A 135 -14.39 6.10 0.27
CA ARG A 135 -14.51 4.65 0.40
C ARG A 135 -13.22 4.09 0.96
N VAL A 136 -13.31 3.30 2.03
CA VAL A 136 -12.22 2.44 2.51
C VAL A 136 -12.62 0.99 2.26
N ALA A 137 -11.79 0.24 1.54
CA ALA A 137 -12.05 -1.14 1.19
C ALA A 137 -10.83 -2.01 1.49
N LEU A 138 -11.09 -3.21 2.00
CA LEU A 138 -10.09 -4.25 2.20
C LEU A 138 -10.29 -5.34 1.13
N GLY A 139 -9.27 -5.53 0.30
CA GLY A 139 -9.28 -6.52 -0.77
C GLY A 139 -9.02 -7.95 -0.28
N PRO A 140 -9.36 -8.98 -1.08
CA PRO A 140 -9.17 -10.39 -0.74
C PRO A 140 -7.69 -10.81 -0.61
N GLY A 141 -6.77 -10.01 -1.15
CA GLY A 141 -5.32 -10.18 -0.98
C GLY A 141 -4.78 -9.51 0.29
N GLY A 142 -5.63 -8.85 1.08
CA GLY A 142 -5.22 -8.01 2.21
C GLY A 142 -4.85 -6.58 1.81
N ASP A 143 -4.94 -6.23 0.52
CA ASP A 143 -4.65 -4.87 0.02
C ASP A 143 -5.66 -3.86 0.57
N LEU A 144 -5.17 -2.71 1.04
CA LEU A 144 -6.02 -1.63 1.56
C LEU A 144 -6.20 -0.54 0.50
N MET A 145 -7.45 -0.21 0.20
CA MET A 145 -7.81 0.75 -0.84
C MET A 145 -8.61 1.92 -0.26
N LEU A 146 -8.17 3.15 -0.53
CA LEU A 146 -8.88 4.38 -0.19
C LEU A 146 -9.23 5.13 -1.47
N THR A 147 -10.50 5.50 -1.65
CA THR A 147 -10.93 6.35 -2.77
C THR A 147 -11.70 7.55 -2.27
N SER A 148 -11.15 8.73 -2.53
CA SER A 148 -11.75 10.03 -2.22
C SER A 148 -12.42 10.58 -3.47
N ARG A 149 -13.63 11.11 -3.30
CA ARG A 149 -14.39 11.84 -4.32
C ARG A 149 -14.87 13.14 -3.71
N ILE A 150 -14.40 14.25 -4.25
CA ILE A 150 -14.69 15.59 -3.73
C ILE A 150 -15.43 16.34 -4.82
N ARG A 151 -16.67 16.73 -4.53
CA ARG A 151 -17.54 17.44 -5.46
C ARG A 151 -17.79 18.86 -4.98
N ASN A 152 -17.70 19.83 -5.88
CA ASN A 152 -18.15 21.18 -5.61
C ASN A 152 -19.67 21.26 -5.75
N THR A 153 -20.36 21.57 -4.65
CA THR A 153 -21.83 21.69 -4.59
C THR A 153 -22.29 23.12 -4.32
N ASN A 154 -21.45 24.11 -4.63
CA ASN A 154 -21.83 25.51 -4.60
C ASN A 154 -22.99 25.78 -5.57
N ASN A 155 -24.03 26.44 -5.07
CA ASN A 155 -25.15 26.90 -5.89
C ASN A 155 -24.95 28.35 -6.38
N ASP A 156 -23.91 29.02 -5.91
CA ASP A 156 -23.61 30.44 -6.19
C ASP A 156 -22.69 30.65 -7.41
N GLY A 157 -22.36 29.58 -8.12
CA GLY A 157 -21.50 29.63 -9.30
C GLY A 157 -19.99 29.64 -9.01
N LYS A 158 -19.56 29.61 -7.73
CA LYS A 158 -18.14 29.76 -7.39
C LYS A 158 -17.36 28.45 -7.44
N ALA A 159 -16.19 28.51 -8.07
CA ALA A 159 -15.17 27.47 -7.96
C ALA A 159 -14.44 27.56 -6.60
N PHE A 160 -13.82 26.46 -6.18
CA PHE A 160 -12.86 26.45 -5.08
C PHE A 160 -11.63 25.63 -5.44
N SER A 161 -10.53 25.92 -4.76
CA SER A 161 -9.28 25.17 -4.90
C SER A 161 -8.89 24.51 -3.59
N PHE A 162 -8.24 23.35 -3.67
CA PHE A 162 -7.77 22.62 -2.50
C PHE A 162 -6.48 21.83 -2.80
N THR A 163 -5.74 21.54 -1.74
CA THR A 163 -4.68 20.52 -1.73
C THR A 163 -5.15 19.33 -0.89
N PHE A 164 -4.52 18.17 -1.10
CA PHE A 164 -4.98 16.92 -0.54
C PHE A 164 -3.80 16.00 -0.20
N ALA A 165 -3.90 15.22 0.88
CA ALA A 165 -2.99 14.10 1.10
C ALA A 165 -3.63 12.97 1.91
N TYR A 166 -3.31 11.74 1.55
CA TYR A 166 -3.40 10.60 2.45
C TYR A 166 -2.09 10.50 3.23
N HIS A 167 -2.08 10.95 4.48
CA HIS A 167 -0.86 11.08 5.29
C HIS A 167 -0.44 9.74 5.90
N THR A 168 -0.19 8.71 5.09
CA THR A 168 0.00 7.33 5.54
C THR A 168 1.25 7.15 6.41
N TYR A 169 1.09 6.60 7.62
CA TYR A 169 2.17 6.21 8.53
C TYR A 169 2.39 4.69 8.44
N PHE A 170 3.48 4.25 7.82
CA PHE A 170 3.84 2.84 7.78
C PHE A 170 4.56 2.43 9.06
N LEU A 171 4.21 1.26 9.61
CA LEU A 171 4.97 0.63 10.69
C LEU A 171 6.15 -0.14 10.08
N VAL A 172 7.36 0.37 10.34
CA VAL A 172 8.61 -0.22 9.86
C VAL A 172 9.41 -0.82 11.02
N SER A 173 10.31 -1.74 10.70
CA SER A 173 11.22 -2.38 11.67
C SER A 173 12.17 -1.39 12.33
N ASP A 174 13.04 -0.77 11.55
CA ASP A 174 14.00 0.26 11.94
C ASP A 174 14.17 1.22 10.75
N ILE A 175 13.96 2.52 11.00
CA ILE A 175 14.07 3.57 9.99
C ILE A 175 15.45 3.59 9.30
N SER A 176 16.53 3.15 9.96
CA SER A 176 17.86 3.06 9.33
C SER A 176 17.98 1.93 8.31
N GLU A 177 17.14 0.90 8.41
CA GLU A 177 17.10 -0.27 7.52
C GLU A 177 15.97 -0.19 6.48
N VAL A 178 15.36 0.99 6.36
CA VAL A 178 14.29 1.28 5.40
C VAL A 178 14.80 2.16 4.28
N ARG A 179 14.34 1.86 3.07
CA ARG A 179 14.56 2.74 1.91
C ARG A 179 13.31 2.89 1.05
N VAL A 180 13.19 4.03 0.39
CA VAL A 180 12.09 4.32 -0.55
C VAL A 180 12.63 4.34 -1.97
N GLU A 181 11.98 3.60 -2.87
CA GLU A 181 12.29 3.53 -4.29
C GLU A 181 11.11 4.05 -5.14
N GLY A 182 11.44 4.55 -6.35
CA GLY A 182 10.51 5.17 -7.30
C GLY A 182 10.45 6.70 -7.24
N LEU A 183 11.35 7.32 -6.48
CA LEU A 183 11.46 8.77 -6.28
C LEU A 183 12.82 9.34 -6.72
N GLU A 184 13.67 8.48 -7.28
CA GLU A 184 15.00 8.81 -7.77
C GLU A 184 14.90 9.84 -8.89
N THR A 185 15.87 10.76 -8.99
CA THR A 185 15.97 11.77 -10.05
C THR A 185 14.82 12.78 -10.12
N LEU A 186 13.86 12.75 -9.18
CA LEU A 186 12.73 13.66 -9.14
C LEU A 186 13.06 14.95 -8.41
N ASP A 187 12.39 16.03 -8.83
CA ASP A 187 12.37 17.26 -8.07
C ASP A 187 11.56 17.09 -6.77
N TYR A 188 12.05 17.69 -5.70
CA TYR A 188 11.32 17.81 -4.44
C TYR A 188 11.43 19.22 -3.84
N LEU A 189 10.44 19.58 -3.04
CA LEU A 189 10.48 20.74 -2.15
C LEU A 189 10.87 20.27 -0.75
N ASP A 190 11.88 20.90 -0.14
CA ASP A 190 12.34 20.56 1.21
C ASP A 190 11.72 21.49 2.25
N ASN A 191 10.79 20.99 3.07
CA ASN A 191 10.15 21.80 4.11
C ASN A 191 11.12 22.21 5.23
N LEU A 192 12.27 21.54 5.38
CA LEU A 192 13.31 21.93 6.34
C LEU A 192 14.19 23.07 5.82
N GLN A 193 14.16 23.32 4.51
CA GLN A 193 14.89 24.39 3.83
C GLN A 193 13.92 25.38 3.16
N GLU A 194 12.89 25.79 3.90
CA GLU A 194 11.92 26.82 3.46
C GLU A 194 11.24 26.51 2.10
N LYS A 195 11.07 25.23 1.77
CA LYS A 195 10.51 24.71 0.50
C LYS A 195 11.38 25.03 -0.72
N GLU A 196 12.69 25.18 -0.53
CA GLU A 196 13.63 25.21 -1.64
C GLU A 196 13.50 23.94 -2.48
N ARG A 197 13.66 24.10 -3.79
CA ARG A 197 13.54 23.01 -4.76
C ARG A 197 14.91 22.40 -5.02
N PHE A 198 14.97 21.09 -4.90
CA PHE A 198 16.15 20.28 -5.22
C PHE A 198 15.75 19.12 -6.14
N THR A 199 16.74 18.41 -6.67
CA THR A 199 16.54 17.18 -7.43
C THR A 199 17.23 16.03 -6.73
N GLU A 200 16.52 14.94 -6.50
CA GLU A 200 17.06 13.75 -5.85
C GLU A 200 18.16 13.09 -6.70
N GLN A 201 19.27 12.70 -6.07
CA GLN A 201 20.43 12.13 -6.75
C GLN A 201 20.76 10.71 -6.29
N GLY A 202 20.16 10.24 -5.19
CA GLY A 202 20.37 8.87 -4.70
C GLY A 202 19.62 7.81 -5.51
N ASP A 203 20.16 6.59 -5.53
CA ASP A 203 19.51 5.40 -6.11
C ASP A 203 18.29 4.93 -5.29
N ALA A 204 18.16 5.41 -4.05
CA ALA A 204 17.01 5.24 -3.17
C ALA A 204 17.05 6.32 -2.08
N ILE A 205 15.90 6.59 -1.46
CA ILE A 205 15.83 7.48 -0.28
C ILE A 205 16.15 6.66 0.96
N THR A 206 17.18 7.06 1.71
CA THR A 206 17.55 6.51 3.01
C THR A 206 17.44 7.59 4.10
N PHE A 207 17.51 7.18 5.37
CA PHE A 207 17.19 8.05 6.50
C PHE A 207 18.30 8.05 7.54
N GLU A 208 19.01 9.17 7.65
CA GLU A 208 20.05 9.40 8.67
C GLU A 208 19.76 10.65 9.54
N SER A 209 18.67 11.35 9.23
CA SER A 209 18.24 12.59 9.90
C SER A 209 16.75 12.86 9.64
N GLU A 210 16.26 14.01 10.13
CA GLU A 210 14.90 14.46 9.82
C GLU A 210 14.71 14.64 8.30
N VAL A 211 13.60 14.12 7.78
CA VAL A 211 13.21 14.27 6.38
C VAL A 211 11.79 14.82 6.35
N ASP A 212 11.57 15.84 5.53
CA ASP A 212 10.26 16.46 5.29
C ASP A 212 10.22 16.98 3.84
N LYS A 213 10.13 16.04 2.89
CA LYS A 213 10.31 16.31 1.44
C LYS A 213 9.01 16.05 0.67
N ILE A 214 8.66 16.97 -0.22
CA ILE A 214 7.52 16.85 -1.13
C ILE A 214 8.05 16.57 -2.54
N TYR A 215 8.04 15.31 -2.98
CA TYR A 215 8.42 14.91 -4.33
C TYR A 215 7.30 15.21 -5.32
N LEU A 216 7.68 15.75 -6.47
CA LEU A 216 6.77 16.36 -7.44
C LEU A 216 6.57 15.47 -8.65
N SER A 217 5.34 15.42 -9.19
CA SER A 217 5.02 14.68 -10.42
C SER A 217 5.54 13.23 -10.41
N THR A 218 5.36 12.57 -9.27
CA THR A 218 5.88 11.24 -8.97
C THR A 218 5.14 10.13 -9.75
N PRO A 219 5.81 8.99 -10.03
CA PRO A 219 5.15 7.82 -10.59
C PRO A 219 3.93 7.36 -9.79
N SER A 220 3.08 6.57 -10.43
CA SER A 220 1.90 5.99 -9.76
C SER A 220 2.24 4.88 -8.77
N LYS A 221 3.48 4.36 -8.77
CA LYS A 221 3.96 3.30 -7.86
C LYS A 221 5.18 3.80 -7.10
N ILE A 222 5.16 3.64 -5.78
CA ILE A 222 6.29 3.87 -4.87
C ILE A 222 6.48 2.60 -4.03
N ALA A 223 7.73 2.21 -3.78
CA ALA A 223 8.05 1.05 -2.96
C ALA A 223 8.79 1.48 -1.70
N ILE A 224 8.38 0.96 -0.54
CA ILE A 224 9.07 1.16 0.75
C ILE A 224 9.58 -0.20 1.18
N ILE A 225 10.90 -0.37 1.16
CA ILE A 225 11.57 -1.65 1.44
C ILE A 225 12.03 -1.63 2.89
N ASP A 226 11.50 -2.56 3.68
CA ASP A 226 11.88 -2.86 5.05
C ASP A 226 12.73 -4.13 5.04
N HIS A 227 14.05 -3.96 5.11
CA HIS A 227 15.00 -5.06 4.93
C HIS A 227 14.93 -6.07 6.09
N GLU A 228 14.81 -5.60 7.32
CA GLU A 228 14.79 -6.47 8.51
C GLU A 228 13.56 -7.40 8.49
N LYS A 229 12.38 -6.88 8.16
CA LYS A 229 11.16 -7.68 8.00
C LYS A 229 11.07 -8.41 6.66
N LYS A 230 12.04 -8.22 5.76
CA LYS A 230 12.04 -8.78 4.40
C LYS A 230 10.72 -8.52 3.67
N ARG A 231 10.20 -7.30 3.84
CA ARG A 231 8.90 -6.87 3.33
C ARG A 231 9.03 -5.59 2.52
N THR A 232 8.16 -5.42 1.54
CA THR A 232 8.00 -4.19 0.79
C THR A 232 6.55 -3.74 0.86
N PHE A 233 6.34 -2.51 1.33
CA PHE A 233 5.06 -1.83 1.10
C PHE A 233 5.06 -1.28 -0.32
N VAL A 234 3.98 -1.55 -1.05
CA VAL A 234 3.77 -1.01 -2.37
C VAL A 234 2.61 -0.03 -2.31
N LEU A 235 2.92 1.24 -2.54
CA LEU A 235 1.94 2.30 -2.65
C LEU A 235 1.60 2.51 -4.13
N ARG A 236 0.32 2.47 -4.45
CA ARG A 236 -0.24 2.84 -5.76
C ARG A 236 -1.16 4.03 -5.63
N LYS A 237 -0.98 5.02 -6.52
CA LYS A 237 -1.76 6.25 -6.49
C LYS A 237 -2.27 6.66 -7.87
N ASP A 238 -3.47 7.19 -7.90
CA ASP A 238 -4.14 7.77 -9.07
C ASP A 238 -4.85 9.07 -8.69
N GLY A 239 -4.80 10.08 -9.57
CA GLY A 239 -5.30 11.44 -9.27
C GLY A 239 -4.49 12.23 -8.23
N LEU A 240 -3.35 11.69 -7.79
CA LEU A 240 -2.45 12.22 -6.74
C LEU A 240 -1.04 12.35 -7.34
N PRO A 241 -0.67 13.51 -7.92
CA PRO A 241 0.58 13.66 -8.67
C PRO A 241 1.82 13.71 -7.78
N ASP A 242 1.70 14.10 -6.52
CA ASP A 242 2.83 14.35 -5.63
C ASP A 242 2.95 13.24 -4.59
N ALA A 243 4.12 13.11 -3.97
CA ALA A 243 4.31 12.25 -2.80
C ALA A 243 5.11 12.98 -1.73
N VAL A 244 4.79 12.74 -0.46
CA VAL A 244 5.54 13.31 0.67
C VAL A 244 6.26 12.19 1.39
N VAL A 245 7.53 12.40 1.71
CA VAL A 245 8.32 11.50 2.56
C VAL A 245 8.66 12.25 3.83
N TRP A 246 8.24 11.70 4.97
CA TRP A 246 8.43 12.35 6.26
C TRP A 246 8.84 11.38 7.37
N ASN A 247 9.87 11.75 8.10
CA ASN A 247 10.22 11.18 9.40
C ASN A 247 10.69 12.32 10.33
N PRO A 248 10.11 12.47 11.53
CA PRO A 248 10.40 13.60 12.41
C PRO A 248 11.81 13.57 13.02
N TRP A 249 12.45 12.41 13.07
CA TRP A 249 13.69 12.21 13.82
C TRP A 249 13.57 12.60 15.31
N ASP A 250 14.70 12.54 16.02
CA ASP A 250 14.76 12.64 17.48
C ASP A 250 14.18 13.95 18.06
N LYS A 251 14.61 15.10 17.53
CA LYS A 251 14.25 16.40 18.11
C LYS A 251 12.76 16.72 17.95
N LYS A 252 12.20 16.50 16.75
CA LYS A 252 10.78 16.79 16.48
C LYS A 252 9.87 15.77 17.13
N ALA A 253 10.27 14.49 17.21
CA ALA A 253 9.55 13.47 17.96
C ALA A 253 9.33 13.89 19.41
N LYS A 254 10.40 14.28 20.12
CA LYS A 254 10.34 14.75 21.52
C LYS A 254 9.50 16.02 21.72
N ALA A 255 9.37 16.86 20.70
CA ALA A 255 8.57 18.08 20.76
C ALA A 255 7.06 17.82 20.61
N MET A 256 6.66 16.67 20.06
CA MET A 256 5.27 16.32 19.83
C MET A 256 4.67 15.62 21.05
N SER A 257 3.74 16.31 21.75
CA SER A 257 3.12 15.76 22.96
C SER A 257 2.30 14.47 22.75
N ASP A 258 1.84 14.24 21.51
CA ASP A 258 1.04 13.10 21.08
C ASP A 258 1.86 12.02 20.38
N PHE A 259 3.19 12.07 20.49
CA PHE A 259 4.14 11.15 19.86
C PHE A 259 5.18 10.66 20.87
N GLY A 260 5.50 9.37 20.87
CA GLY A 260 6.54 8.80 21.71
C GLY A 260 7.94 9.20 21.26
N ASP A 261 8.80 9.53 22.21
CA ASP A 261 10.09 10.18 21.95
C ASP A 261 11.00 9.40 20.99
N ASP A 262 10.98 8.06 21.07
CA ASP A 262 11.76 7.15 20.23
C ASP A 262 10.94 6.49 19.10
N GLU A 263 9.64 6.79 18.99
CA GLU A 263 8.76 6.09 18.03
C GLU A 263 9.08 6.43 16.56
N TYR A 264 9.84 7.49 16.31
CA TYR A 264 10.30 7.86 14.96
C TYR A 264 11.15 6.75 14.33
N LYS A 265 11.76 5.87 15.14
CA LYS A 265 12.58 4.75 14.67
C LYS A 265 11.76 3.65 14.00
N HIS A 266 10.46 3.57 14.28
CA HIS A 266 9.59 2.49 13.81
C HIS A 266 8.50 2.98 12.86
N MET A 267 8.64 4.20 12.33
CA MET A 267 7.65 4.79 11.44
C MET A 267 8.28 5.48 10.25
N LEU A 268 7.57 5.45 9.14
CA LEU A 268 7.86 6.29 7.99
C LEU A 268 6.56 6.77 7.37
N CYS A 269 6.45 8.06 7.12
CA CYS A 269 5.38 8.57 6.29
C CYS A 269 5.78 8.58 4.82
N VAL A 270 4.97 7.90 4.00
CA VAL A 270 4.97 8.08 2.54
C VAL A 270 3.54 8.36 2.11
N GLU A 271 3.30 9.60 1.72
CA GLU A 271 1.96 10.14 1.53
C GLU A 271 1.66 10.28 0.04
N ALA A 272 0.46 9.88 -0.38
CA ALA A 272 -0.02 10.16 -1.74
C ALA A 272 -0.79 11.48 -1.72
N ALA A 273 -0.38 12.45 -2.55
CA ALA A 273 -0.81 13.84 -2.36
C ALA A 273 -1.06 14.62 -3.66
N VAL A 274 -1.74 15.75 -3.49
CA VAL A 274 -1.80 16.91 -4.38
C VAL A 274 -1.33 18.11 -3.56
N VAL A 275 -0.13 18.62 -3.83
CA VAL A 275 0.47 19.70 -3.03
C VAL A 275 0.90 20.87 -3.90
N GLU A 276 1.71 20.63 -4.95
CA GLU A 276 2.31 21.72 -5.72
C GLU A 276 1.27 22.49 -6.53
N LYS A 277 0.36 21.75 -7.17
CA LYS A 277 -0.69 22.31 -8.01
C LYS A 277 -2.05 21.97 -7.40
N PRO A 278 -2.68 22.91 -6.66
CA PRO A 278 -4.01 22.68 -6.09
C PRO A 278 -5.03 22.29 -7.15
N ILE A 279 -5.92 21.36 -6.81
CA ILE A 279 -7.09 21.04 -7.64
C ILE A 279 -8.06 22.20 -7.57
N THR A 280 -8.62 22.61 -8.72
CA THR A 280 -9.70 23.59 -8.78
C THR A 280 -10.95 22.95 -9.37
N LEU A 281 -12.08 23.06 -8.67
CA LEU A 281 -13.36 22.51 -9.10
C LEU A 281 -14.37 23.63 -9.30
N LYS A 282 -14.96 23.70 -10.50
CA LYS A 282 -16.15 24.50 -10.76
C LYS A 282 -17.39 23.83 -10.17
N PRO A 283 -18.50 24.56 -9.96
CA PRO A 283 -19.75 23.97 -9.50
C PRO A 283 -20.16 22.73 -10.31
N GLY A 284 -20.48 21.65 -9.61
CA GLY A 284 -20.88 20.37 -10.19
C GLY A 284 -19.72 19.45 -10.58
N GLU A 285 -18.48 19.96 -10.73
CA GLU A 285 -17.30 19.15 -11.00
C GLU A 285 -16.89 18.32 -9.77
N GLU A 286 -16.27 17.18 -10.05
CA GLU A 286 -15.80 16.23 -9.04
C GLU A 286 -14.35 15.83 -9.35
N TRP A 287 -13.52 15.83 -8.30
CA TRP A 287 -12.18 15.24 -8.33
C TRP A 287 -12.21 13.87 -7.66
N LYS A 288 -11.36 12.96 -8.16
CA LYS A 288 -11.15 11.62 -7.60
C LYS A 288 -9.67 11.39 -7.35
N GLY A 289 -9.35 10.90 -6.14
CA GLY A 289 -8.01 10.42 -5.78
C GLY A 289 -8.09 9.03 -5.18
N ARG A 290 -7.25 8.12 -5.65
CA ARG A 290 -7.19 6.73 -5.18
C ARG A 290 -5.80 6.40 -4.65
N LEU A 291 -5.78 5.75 -3.49
CA LEU A 291 -4.64 5.13 -2.86
C LEU A 291 -4.91 3.62 -2.75
N GLU A 292 -3.92 2.82 -3.07
CA GLU A 292 -3.93 1.37 -2.84
C GLU A 292 -2.59 0.98 -2.22
N LEU A 293 -2.66 0.24 -1.13
CA LEU A 293 -1.53 -0.19 -0.33
C LEU A 293 -1.51 -1.71 -0.29
N SER A 294 -0.33 -2.28 -0.52
CA SER A 294 -0.10 -3.71 -0.31
C SER A 294 1.22 -3.94 0.41
N ALA A 295 1.31 -5.07 1.10
CA ALA A 295 2.51 -5.50 1.79
C ALA A 295 2.92 -6.86 1.23
N VAL A 296 4.06 -6.92 0.54
CA VAL A 296 4.54 -8.13 -0.15
C VAL A 296 5.94 -8.51 0.35
N PRO A 297 6.36 -9.77 0.25
CA PRO A 297 7.74 -10.14 0.56
C PRO A 297 8.72 -9.40 -0.37
N SER A 298 9.87 -8.96 0.14
CA SER A 298 10.83 -8.13 -0.62
C SER A 298 11.41 -8.82 -1.86
N SER A 299 11.41 -10.16 -1.90
CA SER A 299 11.78 -10.93 -3.10
C SER A 299 10.87 -10.65 -4.31
N TYR A 300 9.67 -10.09 -4.10
CA TYR A 300 8.75 -9.70 -5.17
C TYR A 300 8.98 -8.29 -5.71
N CYS A 301 9.74 -7.43 -5.01
CA CYS A 301 9.93 -6.03 -5.41
C CYS A 301 11.31 -5.68 -5.97
N SER A 302 12.26 -6.62 -6.01
CA SER A 302 13.54 -6.46 -6.72
C SER A 302 13.36 -6.54 -8.24
N GLY A 303 12.52 -5.69 -8.84
CA GLY A 303 12.45 -5.44 -10.29
C GLY A 303 12.15 -6.62 -11.25
N GLN A 304 12.09 -7.87 -10.79
CA GLN A 304 12.08 -9.07 -11.64
C GLN A 304 10.86 -9.98 -11.44
N LEU A 305 10.07 -9.82 -10.38
CA LEU A 305 8.96 -10.74 -10.09
C LEU A 305 7.68 -9.97 -9.72
N ASP A 306 7.15 -9.19 -10.67
CA ASP A 306 5.76 -8.73 -10.58
C ASP A 306 4.83 -9.89 -11.05
N PRO A 307 4.05 -10.53 -10.16
CA PRO A 307 3.20 -11.66 -10.53
C PRO A 307 2.06 -11.29 -11.48
N GLN A 308 1.71 -10.01 -11.61
CA GLN A 308 0.75 -9.54 -12.62
C GLN A 308 1.40 -9.23 -13.96
N LYS A 309 2.73 -9.01 -13.98
CA LYS A 309 3.52 -8.85 -15.22
C LYS A 309 4.20 -10.12 -15.69
N PHE A 310 4.14 -11.24 -14.96
CA PHE A 310 4.47 -12.53 -15.57
C PHE A 310 3.48 -12.75 -16.72
N PRO A 311 3.95 -12.66 -17.97
CA PRO A 311 3.05 -12.95 -19.05
C PRO A 311 2.82 -14.46 -18.96
N LEU A 312 1.57 -14.86 -18.71
CA LEU A 312 1.08 -16.20 -19.05
C LEU A 312 1.33 -16.56 -20.54
N ARG A 313 1.98 -15.69 -21.33
CA ARG A 313 2.51 -15.98 -22.68
C ARG A 313 3.76 -16.87 -22.70
N LEU A 314 4.38 -17.19 -21.56
CA LEU A 314 5.49 -18.17 -21.51
C LEU A 314 4.99 -19.62 -21.35
N VAL A 315 3.68 -19.81 -21.16
CA VAL A 315 3.10 -21.13 -20.93
C VAL A 315 2.15 -21.44 -22.09
N ASP A 316 2.37 -22.58 -22.76
CA ASP A 316 1.59 -23.01 -23.91
C ASP A 316 0.09 -23.12 -23.53
N PRO A 317 -0.81 -22.39 -24.21
CA PRO A 317 -2.24 -22.39 -23.91
C PRO A 317 -2.93 -23.74 -24.17
N SER A 318 -2.27 -24.69 -24.84
CA SER A 318 -2.76 -26.06 -25.01
C SER A 318 -2.60 -26.95 -23.76
N LEU A 319 -1.88 -26.48 -22.73
CA LEU A 319 -1.70 -27.18 -21.45
C LEU A 319 -2.93 -27.08 -20.54
N SER A 320 -3.17 -28.10 -19.73
CA SER A 320 -4.17 -28.06 -18.66
C SER A 320 -3.77 -27.06 -17.56
N ARG A 321 -4.75 -26.53 -16.81
CA ARG A 321 -4.50 -25.59 -15.70
C ARG A 321 -3.49 -26.11 -14.67
N MET A 322 -3.46 -27.43 -14.44
CA MET A 322 -2.55 -28.05 -13.46
C MET A 322 -1.10 -28.07 -13.98
N GLU A 323 -0.92 -28.37 -15.27
CA GLU A 323 0.41 -28.31 -15.92
C GLU A 323 0.92 -26.87 -16.01
N GLN A 324 0.04 -25.90 -16.30
CA GLN A 324 0.39 -24.49 -16.28
C GLN A 324 0.86 -24.04 -14.88
N TYR A 325 0.19 -24.52 -13.83
CA TYR A 325 0.55 -24.23 -12.44
C TYR A 325 1.92 -24.84 -12.06
N ILE A 326 2.19 -26.10 -12.45
CA ILE A 326 3.47 -26.78 -12.20
C ILE A 326 4.61 -26.05 -12.90
N VAL A 327 4.43 -25.65 -14.16
CA VAL A 327 5.43 -24.88 -14.93
C VAL A 327 5.75 -23.56 -14.25
N VAL A 328 4.73 -22.82 -13.79
CA VAL A 328 4.93 -21.56 -13.07
C VAL A 328 5.63 -21.77 -11.72
N ARG A 329 5.27 -22.82 -10.97
CA ARG A 329 5.93 -23.20 -9.71
C ARG A 329 7.42 -23.53 -9.89
N VAL A 330 7.76 -24.36 -10.88
CA VAL A 330 9.14 -24.75 -11.17
C VAL A 330 9.96 -23.54 -11.66
N LEU A 331 9.36 -22.64 -12.46
CA LEU A 331 10.00 -21.40 -12.89
C LEU A 331 10.26 -20.46 -11.71
N LEU A 332 9.31 -20.33 -10.78
CA LEU A 332 9.46 -19.50 -9.57
C LEU A 332 10.58 -20.00 -8.65
N GLU A 333 10.80 -21.32 -8.56
CA GLU A 333 11.85 -21.91 -7.72
C GLU A 333 13.24 -21.89 -8.40
N ALA A 334 13.31 -21.92 -9.74
CA ALA A 334 14.57 -21.87 -10.49
C ALA A 334 15.13 -20.45 -10.69
N LEU A 335 14.33 -19.41 -10.47
CA LEU A 335 14.67 -18.00 -10.76
C LEU A 335 15.54 -17.30 -9.71
N VAL A 336 16.06 -18.02 -8.71
CA VAL A 336 16.93 -17.41 -7.69
C VAL A 336 18.28 -16.95 -8.28
N ASP A 337 18.74 -17.46 -9.44
CA ASP A 337 20.07 -17.14 -10.00
C ASP A 337 20.19 -17.20 -11.55
N CYS A 338 19.16 -16.82 -12.34
CA CYS A 338 19.19 -16.97 -13.82
C CYS A 338 18.66 -15.77 -14.62
N ASP A 339 19.41 -15.36 -15.66
CA ASP A 339 19.07 -14.20 -16.52
C ASP A 339 18.34 -14.57 -17.83
N LEU A 340 18.31 -15.85 -18.24
CA LEU A 340 17.58 -16.27 -19.45
C LEU A 340 17.06 -17.71 -19.35
N ILE A 341 15.76 -17.88 -19.55
CA ILE A 341 15.08 -19.18 -19.63
C ILE A 341 14.49 -19.35 -21.03
N ILE A 342 14.87 -20.43 -21.73
CA ILE A 342 14.23 -20.85 -22.98
C ILE A 342 13.51 -22.18 -22.72
N CYS A 343 12.18 -22.16 -22.81
CA CYS A 343 11.35 -23.36 -22.77
C CYS A 343 11.02 -23.81 -24.20
N LEU A 344 11.46 -25.02 -24.57
CA LEU A 344 11.09 -25.64 -25.85
C LEU A 344 10.25 -26.89 -25.59
N PHE A 345 9.13 -26.98 -26.30
CA PHE A 345 8.29 -28.17 -26.32
C PHE A 345 8.51 -28.93 -27.62
N ALA A 346 8.98 -30.17 -27.50
CA ALA A 346 9.00 -31.14 -28.58
C ALA A 346 8.54 -32.50 -28.05
N SER A 347 7.51 -33.08 -28.65
CA SER A 347 7.09 -34.47 -28.41
C SER A 347 6.82 -34.84 -26.92
N GLY A 348 6.14 -33.93 -26.19
CA GLY A 348 5.74 -34.16 -24.80
C GLY A 348 6.89 -34.14 -23.80
N VAL A 349 7.95 -33.38 -24.09
CA VAL A 349 9.08 -33.14 -23.18
C VAL A 349 9.24 -31.64 -23.02
N ILE A 350 9.22 -31.18 -21.77
CA ILE A 350 9.63 -29.82 -21.41
C ILE A 350 11.15 -29.81 -21.34
N ILE A 351 11.80 -28.98 -22.15
CA ILE A 351 13.23 -28.71 -22.06
C ILE A 351 13.40 -27.28 -21.55
N ILE A 352 13.96 -27.15 -20.35
CA ILE A 352 14.33 -25.86 -19.75
C ILE A 352 15.83 -25.68 -19.95
N LYS A 353 16.24 -24.63 -20.66
CA LYS A 353 17.65 -24.19 -20.71
C LYS A 353 17.83 -22.99 -19.80
N LEU A 354 18.74 -23.13 -18.84
CA LEU A 354 19.14 -22.08 -17.90
C LEU A 354 20.53 -21.56 -18.28
N LYS A 355 20.78 -20.26 -18.15
CA LYS A 355 22.10 -19.65 -18.34
C LYS A 355 22.50 -18.90 -17.06
N PHE A 356 23.57 -19.35 -16.42
CA PHE A 356 24.14 -18.76 -15.20
C PHE A 356 25.32 -17.85 -15.57
N ASN A 357 25.28 -16.57 -15.18
CA ASN A 357 26.31 -15.59 -15.55
C ASN A 357 27.54 -15.58 -14.61
N ASN A 358 27.50 -16.28 -13.47
CA ASN A 358 28.62 -16.37 -12.52
C ASN A 358 29.60 -17.53 -12.81
N LEU A 359 29.48 -18.21 -13.96
CA LEU A 359 30.38 -19.28 -14.36
C LEU A 359 31.18 -18.86 -15.60
N SER A 360 32.49 -19.06 -15.57
CA SER A 360 33.43 -18.75 -16.67
C SER A 360 33.13 -19.52 -17.97
N THR A 361 32.25 -20.51 -17.91
CA THR A 361 31.73 -21.28 -19.05
C THR A 361 30.21 -21.46 -18.88
N PRO A 362 29.38 -21.15 -19.90
CA PRO A 362 27.94 -21.36 -19.81
C PRO A 362 27.61 -22.85 -19.67
N VAL A 363 26.95 -23.22 -18.56
CA VAL A 363 26.43 -24.57 -18.32
C VAL A 363 25.02 -24.66 -18.90
N VAL A 364 24.76 -25.67 -19.73
CA VAL A 364 23.44 -25.94 -20.32
C VAL A 364 22.92 -27.24 -19.72
N SER A 365 22.12 -27.16 -18.65
CA SER A 365 21.41 -28.33 -18.12
C SER A 365 20.11 -28.55 -18.88
N THR A 366 19.78 -29.80 -19.21
CA THR A 366 18.53 -30.17 -19.87
C THR A 366 17.72 -31.03 -18.92
N MET A 367 16.59 -30.51 -18.43
CA MET A 367 15.64 -31.29 -17.63
C MET A 367 14.60 -31.91 -18.57
N LYS A 368 14.30 -33.20 -18.44
CA LYS A 368 13.18 -33.85 -19.14
C LYS A 368 12.06 -34.12 -18.14
N ILE A 369 11.00 -33.31 -18.17
CA ILE A 369 9.81 -33.54 -17.33
C ILE A 369 8.92 -34.55 -18.05
N LYS A 370 9.22 -35.85 -17.92
CA LYS A 370 8.30 -36.92 -18.38
C LYS A 370 8.02 -38.00 -17.33
N GLU A 371 8.59 -37.91 -16.13
CA GLU A 371 8.40 -38.90 -15.06
C GLU A 371 7.75 -38.34 -13.77
N MET A 372 7.55 -37.02 -13.65
CA MET A 372 6.91 -36.44 -12.43
C MET A 372 5.40 -36.67 -12.34
N VAL A 373 4.72 -36.98 -13.45
CA VAL A 373 3.27 -37.16 -13.47
C VAL A 373 2.87 -38.59 -13.03
N GLN A 374 3.79 -39.56 -13.08
CA GLN A 374 3.47 -40.97 -12.80
C GLN A 374 3.71 -41.42 -11.35
N HIS A 375 4.19 -40.56 -10.46
CA HIS A 375 4.38 -40.88 -9.03
C HIS A 375 3.52 -40.06 -8.07
N HIS A 376 2.68 -39.15 -8.58
CA HIS A 376 1.82 -38.33 -7.72
C HIS A 376 0.38 -38.85 -7.57
N GLU A 377 0.00 -39.91 -8.30
CA GLU A 377 -1.31 -40.56 -8.16
C GLU A 377 -1.35 -41.68 -7.10
N GLU A 378 -0.21 -42.16 -6.57
CA GLU A 378 -0.21 -43.24 -5.56
C GLU A 378 -0.04 -42.75 -4.11
N ASP A 379 0.50 -41.55 -3.85
CA ASP A 379 0.87 -41.11 -2.48
C ASP A 379 -0.10 -40.11 -1.81
N LEU A 380 -1.27 -39.82 -2.40
CA LEU A 380 -2.31 -39.01 -1.73
C LEU A 380 -3.18 -39.82 -0.76
N GLY A 381 -2.72 -41.00 -0.36
CA GLY A 381 -3.46 -41.98 0.42
C GLY A 381 -2.82 -42.38 1.75
N SER A 382 -2.18 -41.49 2.51
CA SER A 382 -2.11 -41.59 3.99
C SER A 382 -1.24 -40.48 4.57
N ASP A 383 -1.69 -39.99 5.73
CA ASP A 383 -1.06 -39.21 6.81
C ASP A 383 0.31 -38.54 6.62
N GLY A 384 0.42 -37.36 7.25
CA GLY A 384 1.50 -36.41 7.08
C GLY A 384 2.90 -36.87 7.52
N HIS A 385 3.87 -36.04 7.11
CA HIS A 385 5.32 -36.12 7.25
C HIS A 385 6.07 -36.71 6.04
N ASP A 386 6.58 -35.86 5.14
CA ASP A 386 8.04 -35.66 5.01
C ASP A 386 8.41 -34.60 3.96
N VAL A 387 9.07 -33.54 4.42
CA VAL A 387 9.59 -32.42 3.61
C VAL A 387 11.03 -32.69 3.11
N ASN A 388 11.58 -33.88 3.33
CA ASN A 388 13.02 -34.15 3.19
C ASN A 388 13.46 -34.96 1.96
N ILE A 389 12.55 -35.35 1.05
CA ILE A 389 12.93 -36.21 -0.09
C ILE A 389 13.49 -35.42 -1.28
N TRP A 390 13.14 -34.13 -1.41
CA TRP A 390 13.57 -33.32 -2.57
C TRP A 390 15.01 -32.78 -2.48
N ALA A 391 15.52 -32.50 -1.28
CA ALA A 391 16.85 -31.92 -1.10
C ALA A 391 18.00 -32.90 -1.41
N ASN A 392 17.80 -34.20 -1.19
CA ASN A 392 18.85 -35.22 -1.40
C ASN A 392 19.09 -35.58 -2.87
N GLY A 393 18.19 -35.20 -3.79
CA GLY A 393 18.30 -35.50 -5.22
C GLY A 393 19.20 -34.55 -5.99
N MET A 394 19.40 -33.30 -5.54
CA MET A 394 20.15 -32.29 -6.28
C MET A 394 21.67 -32.45 -6.19
N HIS A 395 22.20 -33.08 -5.13
CA HIS A 395 23.65 -33.25 -4.94
C HIS A 395 24.33 -34.29 -5.85
N LYS A 396 23.59 -34.99 -6.73
CA LYS A 396 24.14 -36.06 -7.58
C LYS A 396 24.38 -35.69 -9.04
N TRP A 397 24.11 -34.46 -9.47
CA TRP A 397 24.13 -34.13 -10.89
C TRP A 397 25.35 -33.26 -11.21
N LYS A 398 26.37 -33.91 -11.78
CA LYS A 398 27.59 -33.26 -12.29
C LYS A 398 27.29 -32.45 -13.57
N PRO A 399 28.08 -31.40 -13.83
CA PRO A 399 27.80 -30.32 -14.79
C PRO A 399 27.56 -30.76 -16.24
#